data_AF-A0A090DXQ8-F1
#
_entry.id   AF-A0A090DXQ8-F1
#
_cell.length_a   1.000
_cell.length_b   1.000
_cell.length_c   1.000
_cell.angle_alpha   90.00
_cell.angle_beta   90.00
_cell.angle_gamma   90.00
#
_symmetry.space_group_name_H-M   'P 1'
#
loop_
_entity.id
_entity.type
_entity.pdbx_description
1 polymer ?
#
loop_
_entity_poly.entity_id
_entity_poly.type
_entity_poly.pdbx_seq_one_letter_code
_entity_poly.pdbx_strand_id
1 'polypeptide(L)'
;MPPLTAGSQPLLSSYMLGTMTDTALKAFDQPDEVREFPHGRFEIVHIAGVKLGRATYQPGWKWSLHNAPTVGTKLCHVPHTGTVLSGHGVVEYEDGTRLDLLPGAVFHITSTPHDSWVEGDAPYVSLHVLAQ
;
A
#
# COMPACT_ATOMS: atom_id res chain seq x y z
N MET A 1 80.73 -3.06 0.15
CA MET A 1 79.92 -3.91 -0.75
C MET A 1 78.71 -4.43 0.04
N PRO A 2 77.48 -4.30 -0.48
CA PRO A 2 76.18 -4.67 0.12
C PRO A 2 75.82 -6.15 -0.25
N PRO A 3 74.60 -6.70 0.02
CA PRO A 3 73.31 -6.35 -0.64
C PRO A 3 72.12 -6.27 0.36
N LEU A 4 71.01 -5.53 0.18
CA LEU A 4 69.90 -5.57 -0.80
C LEU A 4 69.23 -6.94 -1.00
N THR A 5 68.01 -7.12 -0.47
CA THR A 5 66.84 -7.82 -1.08
C THR A 5 65.62 -7.60 -0.14
N ALA A 6 64.50 -6.99 -0.52
CA ALA A 6 63.49 -7.26 -1.58
C ALA A 6 62.42 -8.28 -1.18
N GLY A 7 61.14 -7.88 -1.33
CA GLY A 7 59.93 -8.71 -1.32
C GLY A 7 59.24 -8.76 0.04
N SER A 8 57.93 -8.60 0.20
CA SER A 8 56.82 -8.62 -0.76
C SER A 8 55.53 -8.34 0.02
N GLN A 9 54.71 -7.36 -0.38
CA GLN A 9 53.25 -7.56 -0.31
C GLN A 9 52.92 -8.64 -1.36
N PRO A 10 51.88 -9.49 -1.23
CA PRO A 10 50.53 -9.20 -0.71
C PRO A 10 50.03 -10.37 0.20
N LEU A 11 48.80 -10.57 0.67
CA LEU A 11 47.44 -10.43 0.15
C LEU A 11 46.54 -10.43 1.39
N LEU A 12 45.69 -9.42 1.59
CA LEU A 12 44.50 -9.61 2.42
C LEU A 12 43.29 -9.60 1.53
N SER A 13 42.86 -10.83 1.29
CA SER A 13 41.55 -11.32 0.90
C SER A 13 40.46 -10.26 0.89
N SER A 14 39.88 -10.09 -0.28
CA SER A 14 38.59 -9.44 -0.53
C SER A 14 37.50 -10.06 0.35
N TYR A 15 37.30 -9.53 1.55
CA TYR A 15 36.01 -9.60 2.21
C TYR A 15 35.21 -8.40 1.73
N MET A 16 34.33 -8.66 0.76
CA MET A 16 33.25 -7.76 0.38
C MET A 16 32.42 -7.50 1.64
N LEU A 17 32.67 -6.36 2.29
CA LEU A 17 31.80 -5.80 3.30
C LEU A 17 30.46 -5.50 2.62
N GLY A 18 29.48 -6.40 2.77
CA GLY A 18 28.09 -6.05 2.51
C GLY A 18 27.69 -4.94 3.47
N THR A 19 27.43 -3.74 2.95
CA THR A 19 27.10 -2.54 3.72
C THR A 19 25.63 -2.58 4.17
N MET A 20 25.33 -1.98 5.34
CA MET A 20 23.95 -1.72 5.84
C MET A 20 23.25 -0.62 5.02
N THR A 21 23.14 -0.76 3.70
CA THR A 21 22.78 0.35 2.80
C THR A 21 21.30 0.47 2.44
N ASP A 22 20.40 -0.36 2.97
CA ASP A 22 19.00 -0.44 2.49
C ASP A 22 17.92 -0.29 3.58
N THR A 23 18.24 0.34 4.72
CA THR A 23 17.24 0.66 5.75
C THR A 23 16.57 2.00 5.42
N ALA A 24 15.23 2.00 5.28
CA ALA A 24 14.43 3.19 5.03
C ALA A 24 13.26 3.29 6.01
N LEU A 25 12.88 4.52 6.37
CA LEU A 25 11.71 4.83 7.19
C LEU A 25 10.92 5.94 6.51
N LYS A 26 9.60 5.73 6.33
CA LYS A 26 8.67 6.72 5.78
C LYS A 26 7.38 6.70 6.58
N ALA A 27 6.62 7.80 6.51
CA ALA A 27 5.36 7.96 7.20
C ALA A 27 4.26 8.33 6.21
N PHE A 28 3.06 7.79 6.39
CA PHE A 28 1.88 8.16 5.58
C PHE A 28 1.45 9.62 5.76
N ASP A 29 1.92 10.29 6.81
CA ASP A 29 1.66 11.71 7.05
C ASP A 29 2.56 12.62 6.20
N GLN A 30 3.57 12.04 5.55
CA GLN A 30 4.38 12.65 4.49
C GLN A 30 4.43 11.71 3.28
N PRO A 31 3.29 11.49 2.59
CA PRO A 31 3.20 10.53 1.52
C PRO A 31 3.85 11.06 0.23
N ASP A 32 4.20 10.15 -0.68
CA ASP A 32 4.74 10.50 -2.00
C ASP A 32 3.64 10.97 -2.95
N GLU A 33 2.47 10.35 -2.84
CA GLU A 33 1.29 10.73 -3.62
C GLU A 33 0.06 10.79 -2.72
N VAL A 34 -0.86 11.70 -3.02
CA VAL A 34 -2.18 11.76 -2.39
C VAL A 34 -3.22 11.80 -3.50
N ARG A 35 -4.22 10.93 -3.41
CA ARG A 35 -5.42 10.95 -4.25
C ARG A 35 -6.60 11.32 -3.37
N GLU A 36 -7.27 12.42 -3.70
CA GLU A 36 -8.45 12.88 -2.97
C GLU A 36 -9.68 12.77 -3.86
N PHE A 37 -10.79 12.39 -3.25
CA PHE A 37 -12.11 12.33 -3.86
C PHE A 37 -13.16 12.65 -2.80
N PRO A 38 -14.41 12.94 -3.18
CA PRO A 38 -15.46 13.23 -2.21
C PRO A 38 -15.53 12.13 -1.14
N HIS A 39 -15.44 12.52 0.13
CA HIS A 39 -15.44 11.63 1.30
C HIS A 39 -14.30 10.61 1.37
N GLY A 40 -13.23 10.75 0.59
CA GLY A 40 -12.13 9.80 0.61
C GLY A 40 -10.77 10.40 0.30
N ARG A 41 -9.76 9.82 0.94
CA ARG A 41 -8.36 10.14 0.74
C ARG A 41 -7.55 8.85 0.67
N PHE A 42 -6.61 8.81 -0.26
CA PHE A 42 -5.73 7.67 -0.47
C PHE A 42 -4.29 8.14 -0.58
N GLU A 43 -3.48 7.85 0.43
CA GLU A 43 -2.07 8.22 0.50
C GLU A 43 -1.18 7.06 0.07
N ILE A 44 -0.17 7.33 -0.76
CA ILE A 44 0.74 6.31 -1.28
C ILE A 44 2.17 6.63 -0.84
N VAL A 45 2.85 5.59 -0.36
CA VAL A 45 4.26 5.61 -0.01
C VAL A 45 5.00 4.53 -0.79
N HIS A 46 6.09 4.93 -1.42
CA HIS A 46 7.08 4.08 -2.06
C HIS A 46 8.24 3.85 -1.10
N ILE A 47 8.48 2.59 -0.70
CA ILE A 47 9.57 2.23 0.21
C ILE A 47 10.12 0.84 -0.13
N ALA A 48 11.45 0.72 -0.26
CA ALA A 48 12.14 -0.54 -0.54
C ALA A 48 11.53 -1.36 -1.71
N GLY A 49 11.15 -0.70 -2.80
CA GLY A 49 10.53 -1.34 -3.97
C GLY A 49 9.06 -1.76 -3.80
N VAL A 50 8.44 -1.46 -2.65
CA VAL A 50 7.03 -1.74 -2.35
C VAL A 50 6.21 -0.45 -2.41
N LYS A 51 4.99 -0.56 -2.94
CA LYS A 51 3.98 0.50 -2.92
C LYS A 51 2.94 0.18 -1.86
N LEU A 52 2.86 1.03 -0.83
CA LEU A 52 1.85 0.92 0.21
C LEU A 52 0.85 2.07 0.10
N GLY A 53 -0.44 1.78 0.22
CA GLY A 53 -1.51 2.75 0.22
C GLY A 53 -2.24 2.79 1.56
N ARG A 54 -2.49 3.97 2.13
CA ARG A 54 -3.46 4.13 3.23
C ARG A 54 -4.73 4.72 2.64
N ALA A 55 -5.84 4.00 2.77
CA ALA A 55 -7.17 4.52 2.46
C ALA A 55 -7.83 5.06 3.72
N THR A 56 -8.40 6.26 3.65
CA THR A 56 -9.25 6.84 4.69
C THR A 56 -10.55 7.31 4.07
N TYR A 57 -11.65 6.63 4.35
CA TYR A 57 -12.98 6.94 3.83
C TYR A 57 -13.91 7.39 4.95
N GLN A 58 -14.61 8.49 4.72
CA GLN A 58 -15.52 9.10 5.69
C GLN A 58 -16.89 8.40 5.66
N PRO A 59 -17.67 8.48 6.76
CA PRO A 59 -19.06 8.07 6.77
C PRO A 59 -19.84 8.64 5.58
N GLY A 60 -20.68 7.81 4.97
CA GLY A 60 -21.43 8.15 3.76
C GLY A 60 -20.65 8.00 2.45
N TRP A 61 -19.34 7.73 2.49
CA TRP A 61 -18.62 7.37 1.27
C TRP A 61 -19.16 6.06 0.69
N LYS A 62 -19.33 6.05 -0.63
CA LYS A 62 -19.75 4.92 -1.45
C LYS A 62 -19.14 5.06 -2.85
N TRP A 63 -18.47 4.02 -3.33
CA TRP A 63 -17.69 4.05 -4.56
C TRP A 63 -18.56 4.41 -5.78
N SER A 64 -19.72 3.77 -5.94
CA SER A 64 -20.64 4.03 -7.05
C SER A 64 -21.22 5.46 -7.06
N LEU A 65 -21.21 6.16 -5.92
CA LEU A 65 -21.69 7.54 -5.82
C LEU A 65 -20.55 8.55 -6.02
N HIS A 66 -19.38 8.29 -5.43
CA HIS A 66 -18.33 9.29 -5.29
C HIS A 66 -17.15 9.11 -6.25
N ASN A 67 -16.90 7.88 -6.72
CA ASN A 67 -15.76 7.57 -7.58
C ASN A 67 -16.20 7.23 -9.00
N ALA A 68 -17.32 6.52 -9.17
CA ALA A 68 -17.88 6.16 -10.48
C ALA A 68 -17.98 7.33 -11.47
N PRO A 69 -18.43 8.55 -11.11
CA PRO A 69 -18.55 9.65 -12.06
C PRO A 69 -17.20 10.09 -12.65
N THR A 70 -16.11 9.96 -11.89
CA THR A 70 -14.76 10.32 -12.32
C THR A 70 -14.10 9.19 -13.10
N VAL A 71 -14.33 7.93 -12.69
CA VAL A 71 -13.71 6.75 -13.32
C VAL A 71 -14.42 6.35 -14.62
N GLY A 72 -15.72 6.65 -14.75
CA GLY A 72 -16.50 6.32 -15.93
C GLY A 72 -17.02 4.87 -15.96
N THR A 73 -16.97 4.16 -14.83
CA THR A 73 -17.54 2.81 -14.66
C THR A 73 -18.56 2.80 -13.54
N LYS A 74 -19.54 1.88 -13.59
CA LYS A 74 -20.60 1.77 -12.57
C LYS A 74 -20.10 1.18 -11.25
N LEU A 75 -19.13 0.27 -11.34
CA LEU A 75 -18.51 -0.44 -10.23
C LEU A 75 -16.99 -0.42 -10.35
N CYS A 76 -16.33 -0.75 -9.25
CA CYS A 76 -14.88 -0.88 -9.17
C CYS A 76 -14.43 -2.20 -9.78
N HIS A 77 -13.36 -2.17 -10.58
CA HIS A 77 -12.71 -3.35 -11.17
C HIS A 77 -11.27 -3.52 -10.68
N VAL A 78 -10.81 -2.67 -9.76
CA VAL A 78 -9.42 -2.61 -9.35
C VAL A 78 -9.17 -3.66 -8.27
N PRO A 79 -8.35 -4.69 -8.53
CA PRO A 79 -7.99 -5.64 -7.50
C PRO A 79 -7.14 -4.95 -6.43
N HIS A 80 -7.39 -5.30 -5.17
CA HIS A 80 -6.61 -4.74 -4.06
C HIS A 80 -6.51 -5.71 -2.89
N THR A 81 -5.33 -5.76 -2.30
CA THR A 81 -5.00 -6.62 -1.16
C THR A 81 -4.57 -5.73 0.00
N GLY A 82 -5.04 -6.03 1.20
CA GLY A 82 -4.79 -5.15 2.33
C GLY A 82 -5.27 -5.67 3.66
N THR A 83 -5.24 -4.79 4.65
CA THR A 83 -5.77 -5.05 5.99
C THR A 83 -6.48 -3.83 6.55
N VAL A 84 -7.51 -4.06 7.35
CA VAL A 84 -8.30 -3.00 7.98
C VAL A 84 -7.65 -2.58 9.29
N LEU A 85 -7.45 -1.27 9.45
CA LEU A 85 -6.90 -0.67 10.66
C LEU A 85 -8.02 -0.23 11.61
N SER A 86 -9.08 0.38 11.09
CA SER A 86 -10.20 0.88 11.90
C SER A 86 -11.48 1.06 11.07
N GLY A 87 -12.62 1.20 11.76
CA GLY A 87 -13.91 1.45 11.14
C GLY A 87 -14.51 0.22 10.47
N HIS A 88 -15.52 0.43 9.63
CA HIS A 88 -16.28 -0.64 8.98
C HIS A 88 -16.48 -0.30 7.50
N GLY A 89 -15.75 -1.02 6.65
CA GLY A 89 -15.94 -0.98 5.20
C GLY A 89 -16.78 -2.15 4.75
N VAL A 90 -17.50 -2.00 3.65
CA VAL A 90 -18.23 -3.10 3.01
C VAL A 90 -17.78 -3.22 1.57
N VAL A 91 -17.74 -4.45 1.07
CA VAL A 91 -17.64 -4.76 -0.36
C VAL A 91 -18.83 -5.61 -0.75
N GLU A 92 -19.47 -5.28 -1.86
CA GLU A 92 -20.55 -6.08 -2.44
C GLU A 92 -20.29 -6.28 -3.93
N TYR A 93 -20.20 -7.54 -4.34
CA TYR A 93 -20.06 -7.91 -5.75
C TYR A 93 -21.40 -7.87 -6.47
N GLU A 94 -21.38 -7.86 -7.80
CA GLU A 94 -22.60 -7.83 -8.64
C GLU A 94 -23.57 -9.00 -8.37
N ASP A 95 -23.09 -10.14 -7.89
CA ASP A 95 -23.92 -11.30 -7.55
C ASP A 95 -24.59 -11.18 -6.17
N GLY A 96 -24.38 -10.06 -5.47
CA GLY A 96 -24.89 -9.80 -4.12
C GLY A 96 -24.02 -10.38 -3.01
N THR A 97 -22.89 -11.01 -3.32
CA THR A 97 -21.94 -11.46 -2.30
C THR A 97 -21.37 -10.26 -1.57
N ARG A 98 -21.69 -10.17 -0.27
CA ARG A 98 -21.27 -9.10 0.62
C ARG A 98 -20.19 -9.57 1.60
N LEU A 99 -19.18 -8.73 1.80
CA LEU A 99 -18.11 -8.91 2.77
C LEU A 99 -17.99 -7.67 3.65
N ASP A 100 -18.01 -7.85 4.96
CA ASP A 100 -17.71 -6.80 5.92
C ASP A 100 -16.19 -6.77 6.21
N LEU A 101 -15.59 -5.60 6.01
CA LEU A 101 -14.18 -5.31 6.25
C LEU A 101 -14.06 -4.61 7.61
N LEU A 102 -13.78 -5.43 8.63
CA LEU A 102 -13.67 -5.00 10.04
C LEU A 102 -12.21 -4.96 10.52
N PRO A 103 -11.90 -4.22 11.60
CA PRO A 103 -10.52 -4.06 12.07
C PRO A 103 -9.82 -5.40 12.33
N GLY A 104 -8.59 -5.53 11.82
CA GLY A 104 -7.80 -6.77 11.90
C GLY A 104 -8.07 -7.76 10.77
N ALA A 105 -9.09 -7.55 9.93
CA ALA A 105 -9.29 -8.36 8.74
C ALA A 105 -8.16 -8.15 7.73
N VAL A 106 -7.75 -9.23 7.06
CA VAL A 106 -6.88 -9.20 5.87
C VAL A 106 -7.74 -9.60 4.68
N PHE A 107 -7.70 -8.83 3.61
CA PHE A 107 -8.57 -9.01 2.46
C PHE A 107 -7.79 -9.07 1.15
N HIS A 108 -8.37 -9.78 0.19
CA HIS A 108 -8.07 -9.66 -1.23
C HIS A 108 -9.40 -9.51 -1.97
N ILE A 109 -9.59 -8.34 -2.59
CA ILE A 109 -10.74 -8.05 -3.44
C ILE A 109 -10.28 -8.23 -4.88
N THR A 110 -11.00 -9.06 -5.64
CA THR A 110 -10.61 -9.43 -7.00
C THR A 110 -10.99 -8.32 -7.99
N SER A 111 -10.64 -8.51 -9.26
CA SER A 111 -11.10 -7.64 -10.35
C SER A 111 -12.57 -7.87 -10.74
N THR A 112 -13.27 -8.81 -10.09
CA THR A 112 -14.73 -8.97 -10.24
C THR A 112 -15.39 -7.66 -9.82
N PRO A 113 -16.35 -7.14 -10.61
CA PRO A 113 -16.93 -5.83 -10.34
C PRO A 113 -17.62 -5.80 -8.97
N HIS A 114 -17.33 -4.76 -8.20
CA HIS A 114 -17.85 -4.60 -6.85
C HIS A 114 -18.10 -3.12 -6.52
N ASP A 115 -19.06 -2.89 -5.64
CA ASP A 115 -19.22 -1.61 -4.94
C ASP A 115 -18.52 -1.69 -3.58
N SER A 116 -18.25 -0.52 -3.00
CA SER A 116 -17.74 -0.43 -1.64
C SER A 116 -18.23 0.83 -0.96
N TRP A 117 -18.48 0.74 0.35
CA TRP A 117 -18.93 1.88 1.15
C TRP A 117 -18.44 1.79 2.59
N VAL A 118 -18.55 2.91 3.31
CA VAL A 118 -18.38 2.97 4.76
C VAL A 118 -19.73 2.73 5.43
N GLU A 119 -19.77 1.76 6.33
CA GLU A 119 -20.93 1.47 7.17
C GLU A 119 -20.73 2.11 8.55
N GLY A 120 -21.80 2.73 9.08
CA GLY A 120 -21.74 3.43 10.37
C GLY A 120 -21.26 4.88 10.29
N ASP A 121 -20.83 5.41 11.43
CA ASP A 121 -20.56 6.84 11.68
C ASP A 121 -19.07 7.15 11.95
N ALA A 122 -18.20 6.15 11.85
CA ALA A 122 -16.76 6.29 12.01
C ALA A 122 -16.01 6.14 10.66
N PRO A 123 -14.88 6.83 10.46
CA PRO A 123 -14.07 6.64 9.26
C PRO A 123 -13.54 5.20 9.15
N TYR A 124 -13.61 4.65 7.94
CA TYR A 124 -12.95 3.40 7.57
C TYR A 124 -11.51 3.68 7.16
N VAL A 125 -10.56 2.96 7.76
CA VAL A 125 -9.13 3.09 7.45
C VAL A 125 -8.53 1.72 7.15
N SER A 126 -7.84 1.60 6.02
CA SER A 126 -7.16 0.37 5.62
C SER A 126 -5.79 0.62 4.99
N LEU A 127 -4.91 -0.36 5.13
CA LEU A 127 -3.62 -0.42 4.45
C LEU A 127 -3.73 -1.35 3.24
N HIS A 128 -3.17 -0.93 2.11
CA HIS A 128 -3.18 -1.65 0.85
C HIS A 128 -1.76 -1.91 0.38
N VAL A 129 -1.50 -3.13 -0.09
CA VAL A 129 -0.30 -3.44 -0.86
C VAL A 129 -0.69 -3.32 -2.32
N LEU A 130 -0.13 -2.31 -2.99
CA LEU A 130 -0.42 -2.07 -4.39
C LEU A 130 0.51 -2.95 -5.23
N ALA A 131 -0.08 -3.83 -6.05
CA ALA A 131 0.69 -4.56 -7.06
C ALA A 131 1.33 -3.56 -8.03
N GLN A 132 2.55 -3.89 -8.50
CA GLN A 132 3.28 -3.09 -9.48
C GLN A 132 2.60 -3.13 -10.85
#